data_AF-A0A7V5YSZ4-F1
#
_entry.id   AF-A0A7V5YSZ4-F1
#
_cell.length_a   1.000
_cell.length_b   1.000
_cell.length_c   1.000
_cell.angle_alpha   90.00
_cell.angle_beta   90.00
_cell.angle_gamma   90.00
#
_symmetry.space_group_name_H-M   'P 1'
#
loop_
_entity.id
_entity.type
_entity.pdbx_description
1 polymer ?
#
loop_
_entity_poly.entity_id
_entity_poly.type
_entity_poly.pdbx_seq_one_letter_code
_entity_poly.pdbx_strand_id
1 'polypeptide(L)' 'MPDEVGMSAVGAIQGLLVETRRFPPPPEFVAQANMRDPSVYERARRDPEGFWASIARELQWDEPWHTVMEWNPPWVKW' A
#
# COMPACT_ATOMS: atom_id res chain seq x y z
N MET A 1 9.41 51.04 -4.99
CA MET A 1 8.31 51.32 -4.04
C MET A 1 7.02 51.35 -4.81
N PRO A 2 5.99 50.58 -4.40
CA PRO A 2 6.07 49.50 -3.42
C PRO A 2 6.94 48.32 -3.96
N ASP A 3 6.68 47.07 -3.59
CA ASP A 3 7.25 46.33 -2.43
C ASP A 3 7.14 44.81 -2.77
N GLU A 4 7.53 43.80 -1.98
CA GLU A 4 7.81 43.67 -0.54
C GLU A 4 8.90 42.56 -0.31
N VAL A 5 9.10 42.05 0.91
CA VAL A 5 10.13 41.06 1.28
C VAL A 5 9.57 39.99 2.23
N GLY A 6 9.27 38.81 1.67
CA GLY A 6 8.98 37.57 2.41
C GLY A 6 10.23 36.98 3.05
N MET A 7 10.59 37.52 4.22
CA MET A 7 11.81 37.28 4.99
C MET A 7 12.21 35.81 5.22
N SER A 8 13.48 35.53 4.90
CA SER A 8 14.33 34.40 5.32
C SER A 8 13.83 33.49 6.47
N ALA A 9 13.86 32.17 6.17
CA ALA A 9 14.34 31.17 7.12
C ALA A 9 15.58 30.44 6.55
N VAL A 10 16.68 31.17 6.36
CA VAL A 10 18.01 30.59 6.14
C VAL A 10 18.46 29.92 7.46
N GLY A 11 18.15 28.62 7.62
CA GLY A 11 18.40 27.97 8.93
C GLY A 11 18.12 26.48 9.07
N ALA A 12 17.94 25.71 7.99
CA ALA A 12 17.83 24.24 8.07
C ALA A 12 18.81 23.59 7.08
N ILE A 13 19.66 22.69 7.57
CA ILE A 13 20.60 21.93 6.73
C ILE A 13 19.80 20.96 5.86
N GLN A 14 19.56 21.31 4.60
CA GLN A 14 18.95 20.41 3.62
C GLN A 14 20.01 19.53 2.97
N GLY A 15 20.42 18.48 3.69
CA GLY A 15 21.19 17.36 3.14
C GLY A 15 20.32 16.39 2.33
N LEU A 16 19.44 16.90 1.45
CA LEU A 16 18.55 16.05 0.64
C LEU A 16 19.29 15.48 -0.58
N LEU A 17 20.00 14.37 -0.37
CA LEU A 17 20.30 13.44 -1.46
C LEU A 17 19.01 12.72 -1.84
N VAL A 18 18.41 13.07 -2.98
CA VAL A 18 17.23 12.37 -3.50
C VAL A 18 17.70 11.14 -4.29
N GLU A 19 17.85 10.03 -3.59
CA GLU A 19 18.19 8.75 -4.20
C GLU A 19 16.99 8.17 -4.97
N THR A 20 17.22 7.79 -6.24
CA THR A 20 16.16 7.31 -7.15
C THR A 20 16.47 5.96 -7.80
N ARG A 21 17.65 5.37 -7.53
CA ARG A 21 18.04 4.04 -8.02
C ARG A 21 17.01 2.99 -7.59
N ARG A 22 16.64 2.13 -8.54
CA ARG A 22 15.78 0.96 -8.33
C ARG A 22 16.56 -0.28 -8.70
N PHE A 23 16.39 -1.33 -7.91
CA PHE A 23 17.02 -2.64 -8.12
C PHE A 23 15.89 -3.64 -8.36
N PRO A 24 15.57 -4.00 -9.61
CA PRO A 24 14.54 -4.99 -9.88
C PRO A 24 14.98 -6.37 -9.37
N PRO A 25 14.05 -7.22 -8.90
CA PRO A 25 14.37 -8.60 -8.54
C PRO A 25 14.82 -9.40 -9.78
N PRO A 26 15.67 -10.43 -9.61
CA PRO A 26 16.05 -11.32 -10.71
C PRO A 26 14.84 -12.03 -11.35
N PRO A 27 14.84 -12.29 -12.68
CA PRO A 27 13.70 -12.91 -13.38
C PRO A 27 13.28 -14.26 -12.80
N GLU A 28 14.23 -15.08 -12.36
CA GLU A 28 14.00 -16.38 -11.73
C GLU A 28 13.25 -16.27 -10.38
N PHE A 29 13.47 -15.18 -9.64
CA PHE A 29 12.75 -14.88 -8.41
C PHE A 29 11.30 -14.46 -8.71
N VAL A 30 11.10 -13.60 -9.72
CA VAL A 30 9.76 -13.20 -10.19
C VAL A 30 8.96 -14.41 -10.69
N ALA A 31 9.61 -15.34 -11.40
CA ALA A 31 9.00 -16.57 -11.91
C ALA A 31 8.57 -17.55 -10.81
N GLN A 32 9.07 -17.41 -9.58
CA GLN A 32 8.69 -18.21 -8.41
C GLN A 32 7.76 -17.48 -7.44
N ALA A 33 7.49 -16.19 -7.63
CA ALA A 33 6.62 -15.42 -6.75
C ALA A 33 5.19 -15.99 -6.72
N ASN A 34 4.63 -16.10 -5.50
CA ASN A 34 3.25 -16.51 -5.24
C ASN A 34 2.25 -15.58 -5.94
N MET A 35 2.53 -14.28 -5.94
CA MET A 35 1.70 -13.24 -6.57
C MET A 35 2.52 -12.51 -7.66
N ARG A 36 2.69 -13.15 -8.81
CA ARG A 36 3.49 -12.63 -9.93
C ARG A 36 2.75 -11.71 -10.90
N ASP A 37 1.41 -11.76 -10.88
CA ASP A 37 0.57 -10.97 -11.77
C ASP A 37 0.23 -9.62 -11.11
N PRO A 38 0.69 -8.47 -11.65
CA PRO A 38 0.38 -7.16 -11.10
C PRO A 38 -1.11 -6.78 -11.21
N SER A 39 -1.94 -7.51 -11.97
CA SER A 39 -3.39 -7.30 -11.98
C SER A 39 -4.05 -7.47 -10.60
N VAL A 40 -3.37 -8.16 -9.67
CA VAL A 40 -3.79 -8.30 -8.26
C VAL A 40 -4.16 -6.96 -7.62
N TYR A 41 -3.44 -5.88 -7.92
CA TYR A 41 -3.68 -4.57 -7.32
C TYR A 41 -5.00 -3.96 -7.81
N GLU A 42 -5.30 -4.02 -9.11
CA GLU A 42 -6.58 -3.52 -9.63
C GLU A 42 -7.75 -4.43 -9.24
N ARG A 43 -7.54 -5.75 -9.10
CA ARG A 43 -8.54 -6.66 -8.54
C ARG A 43 -8.89 -6.27 -7.10
N ALA A 44 -7.89 -6.10 -6.24
CA ALA A 44 -8.07 -5.68 -4.85
C ALA A 44 -8.69 -4.27 -4.73
N ARG A 45 -8.36 -3.36 -5.65
CA ARG A 45 -8.91 -2.00 -5.68
C ARG A 45 -10.37 -1.93 -6.16
N ARG A 46 -10.77 -2.85 -7.05
CA ARG A 46 -12.12 -2.92 -7.63
C ARG A 46 -13.15 -3.49 -6.65
N ASP A 47 -12.75 -4.50 -5.88
CA ASP A 47 -13.60 -5.16 -4.89
C ASP A 47 -12.75 -5.60 -3.69
N PRO A 48 -12.49 -4.70 -2.72
CA PRO A 48 -11.62 -4.99 -1.58
C PRO A 48 -12.16 -6.10 -0.68
N GLU A 49 -13.47 -6.12 -0.41
CA GLU A 49 -14.10 -7.14 0.43
C GLU A 49 -14.14 -8.50 -0.28
N GLY A 50 -14.55 -8.56 -1.55
CA GLY A 50 -14.51 -9.81 -2.31
C GLY A 50 -13.10 -10.36 -2.48
N PHE A 51 -12.09 -9.48 -2.64
CA PHE A 51 -10.68 -9.85 -2.68
C PHE A 51 -10.21 -10.48 -1.36
N TRP A 52 -10.39 -9.80 -0.22
CA TRP A 52 -9.96 -10.34 1.07
C TRP A 52 -10.77 -11.57 1.49
N ALA A 53 -12.07 -11.62 1.20
CA ALA A 53 -12.88 -12.81 1.39
C ALA A 53 -12.39 -14.00 0.54
N SER A 54 -11.88 -13.76 -0.68
CA SER A 54 -11.31 -14.84 -1.49
C SER A 54 -10.05 -15.44 -0.87
N ILE A 55 -9.17 -14.61 -0.31
CA ILE A 55 -7.93 -15.04 0.37
C ILE A 55 -8.26 -15.75 1.69
N ALA A 56 -9.19 -15.19 2.48
CA ALA A 56 -9.58 -15.80 3.76
C ALA A 56 -10.19 -17.20 3.58
N ARG A 57 -10.80 -17.51 2.43
CA ARG A 57 -11.33 -18.86 2.10
C ARG A 57 -10.24 -19.90 1.84
N GLU A 58 -8.99 -19.51 1.65
CA GLU A 58 -7.86 -20.44 1.52
C GLU A 58 -7.40 -20.99 2.88
N LEU A 59 -7.82 -20.37 3.98
CA LEU A 59 -7.55 -20.83 5.34
C LEU A 59 -8.57 -21.88 5.79
N GLN A 60 -8.18 -22.75 6.72
CA GLN A 60 -9.11 -23.63 7.41
C GLN A 60 -9.81 -22.88 8.54
N TRP A 61 -11.14 -22.97 8.59
CA TRP A 61 -12.00 -22.37 9.61
C TRP A 61 -12.83 -23.44 10.30
N ASP A 62 -12.98 -23.32 11.62
CA ASP A 62 -13.98 -24.11 12.37
C ASP A 62 -15.40 -23.59 12.09
N GLU A 63 -15.56 -22.27 11.98
CA GLU A 63 -16.77 -21.59 11.51
C GLU A 63 -16.40 -20.44 10.55
N PRO A 64 -17.01 -20.32 9.36
CA PRO A 64 -16.78 -19.19 8.46
C PRO A 64 -17.30 -17.85 9.01
N TRP A 65 -16.64 -16.76 8.64
CA TRP A 65 -17.10 -15.40 8.96
C TRP A 65 -18.35 -15.02 8.14
N HIS A 66 -19.12 -14.09 8.69
CA HIS A 66 -20.38 -13.60 8.11
C HIS A 66 -20.24 -12.20 7.48
N THR A 67 -19.30 -11.39 7.97
CA THR A 67 -19.00 -10.02 7.52
C THR A 67 -17.50 -9.94 7.26
N VAL A 68 -17.07 -9.40 6.12
CA VAL A 68 -15.63 -9.37 5.74
C VAL A 68 -14.86 -8.28 6.49
N MET A 69 -15.50 -7.13 6.71
CA MET A 69 -14.91 -6.00 7.44
C MET A 69 -16.03 -5.10 7.98
N GLU A 70 -15.90 -4.65 9.22
CA GLU A 70 -16.70 -3.53 9.77
C GLU A 70 -15.80 -2.29 9.88
N TRP A 71 -15.98 -1.32 8.98
CA TRP A 71 -15.16 -0.10 8.96
C TRP A 71 -15.70 0.99 9.89
N ASN A 72 -15.33 0.92 11.18
CA ASN A 72 -15.65 1.93 12.19
C ASN A 72 -14.39 2.41 12.94
N PRO A 73 -13.49 3.21 12.33
CA PRO A 73 -12.24 3.64 12.96
C PRO A 73 -12.47 4.41 14.29
N PRO A 74 -11.67 4.16 15.35
CA PRO A 74 -10.52 3.23 15.41
C PRO A 74 -10.89 1.75 15.65
N TRP A 75 -12.16 1.42 15.89
CA TRP A 75 -12.65 0.06 16.18
C TRP A 75 -13.01 -0.74 14.91
N VAL A 76 -12.07 -0.81 13.96
CA VAL A 76 -12.23 -1.64 12.75
C VAL A 76 -12.21 -3.13 13.12
N LYS A 77 -13.12 -3.91 12.53
CA LYS A 77 -13.11 -5.38 12.64
C LYS A 77 -12.93 -6.03 11.27
N TRP A 78 -12.38 -7.24 11.30
CA TRP A 78 -12.22 -8.19 10.19
C TRP A 78 -12.68 -9.56 10.70
#